data_AF-A0AAW1TPX8-F1
#
_entry.id   AF-A0AAW1TPX8-F1
#
_cell.length_a   1.000
_cell.length_b   1.000
_cell.length_c   1.000
_cell.angle_alpha   90.00
_cell.angle_beta   90.00
_cell.angle_gamma   90.00
#
_symmetry.space_group_name_H-M   'P 1'
#
loop_
_entity.id
_entity.type
_entity.pdbx_description
1 polymer ?
#
loop_
_entity_poly.entity_id
_entity_poly.type
_entity_poly.pdbx_seq_one_letter_code
_entity_poly.pdbx_strand_id
1 'polypeptide(L)'
;MDKNGDDACRKCGKNFSNRDYSLKCNGECSGWFHKKCTGLTNEDVKAVEKGRNHFVCEACRSKVMSDFSVNELLVGNEVQKNFEIVIQLLKVVVTKCEKLENENSEIKRTMKELVLKMSSIPENTLQGLKKTENGTVLNEAKGRRSYADSLKNVNNVIVIRPKKQQQSEITREELKK
;
A
#
# COMPACT_ATOMS: atom_id res chain seq x y z
N MET A 1 -27.53 -47.03 2.75
CA MET A 1 -26.79 -45.94 3.43
C MET A 1 -25.34 -46.36 3.48
N ASP A 2 -24.57 -46.01 2.45
CA ASP A 2 -23.17 -46.42 2.32
C ASP A 2 -22.31 -45.56 3.26
N LYS A 3 -21.85 -46.17 4.35
CA LYS A 3 -21.14 -45.48 5.44
C LYS A 3 -19.62 -45.33 5.25
N ASN A 4 -19.03 -45.67 4.10
CA ASN A 4 -17.57 -45.91 4.02
C ASN A 4 -16.80 -45.12 2.94
N GLY A 5 -17.27 -43.93 2.52
CA GLY A 5 -16.64 -43.17 1.42
C GLY A 5 -15.61 -42.11 1.80
N ASP A 6 -15.52 -41.70 3.06
CA ASP A 6 -14.83 -40.45 3.45
C ASP A 6 -13.46 -40.63 4.12
N ASP A 7 -13.07 -41.88 4.43
CA ASP A 7 -11.83 -42.17 5.17
C ASP A 7 -10.60 -42.38 4.29
N ALA A 8 -10.73 -42.20 2.97
CA ALA A 8 -9.65 -42.40 2.01
C ALA A 8 -9.24 -41.10 1.31
N CYS A 9 -7.93 -40.94 1.12
CA CYS A 9 -7.40 -39.82 0.37
C CYS A 9 -7.80 -39.89 -1.10
N ARG A 10 -8.49 -38.86 -1.59
CA ARG A 10 -9.00 -38.82 -2.97
C ARG A 10 -7.93 -38.80 -4.07
N LYS A 11 -6.66 -38.52 -3.73
CA LYS A 11 -5.55 -38.56 -4.72
C LYS A 11 -4.85 -39.91 -4.79
N CYS A 12 -4.61 -40.58 -3.65
CA CYS A 12 -3.83 -41.82 -3.61
C CYS A 12 -4.65 -43.07 -3.23
N GLY A 13 -5.92 -42.92 -2.88
CA GLY A 13 -6.84 -44.00 -2.50
C GLY A 13 -6.55 -44.66 -1.15
N LYS A 14 -5.47 -44.27 -0.44
CA LYS A 14 -5.09 -44.85 0.86
C LYS A 14 -5.87 -44.19 1.99
N ASN A 15 -6.19 -44.98 3.02
CA ASN A 15 -6.82 -44.50 4.25
C ASN A 15 -5.91 -43.57 5.04
N PHE A 16 -6.50 -42.64 5.79
CA PHE A 16 -5.77 -41.77 6.71
C PHE A 16 -5.29 -42.55 7.94
N SER A 17 -4.03 -42.37 8.33
CA SER A 17 -3.57 -42.78 9.66
C SER A 17 -3.77 -41.65 10.67
N ASN A 18 -3.88 -41.97 11.96
CA ASN A 18 -4.00 -40.98 13.05
C ASN A 18 -2.81 -39.98 13.12
N ARG A 19 -1.74 -40.20 12.35
CA ARG A 19 -0.55 -39.33 12.29
C ARG A 19 -0.46 -38.54 10.99
N ASP A 20 -1.28 -38.86 9.99
CA ASP A 20 -1.25 -38.15 8.74
C ASP A 20 -2.00 -36.81 8.87
N TYR A 21 -1.38 -35.75 8.39
CA TYR A 21 -2.05 -34.47 8.24
C TYR A 21 -2.97 -34.50 7.01
N SER A 22 -4.26 -34.24 7.20
CA SER A 22 -5.28 -34.26 6.15
C SER A 22 -5.93 -32.90 5.93
N LEU A 23 -6.15 -32.54 4.66
CA LEU A 23 -6.80 -31.31 4.24
C LEU A 23 -8.10 -31.65 3.53
N LYS A 24 -9.19 -30.97 3.89
CA LYS A 24 -10.46 -31.04 3.16
C LYS A 24 -10.43 -30.04 2.01
N CYS A 25 -10.75 -30.50 0.81
CA CYS A 25 -10.93 -29.63 -0.35
C CYS A 25 -12.18 -28.76 -0.15
N ASN A 26 -12.03 -27.45 -0.34
CA ASN A 26 -13.11 -26.46 -0.29
C ASN A 26 -13.79 -26.25 -1.65
N GLY A 27 -13.48 -27.07 -2.64
CA GLY A 27 -14.21 -27.13 -3.90
C GLY A 27 -15.38 -28.12 -3.83
N GLU A 28 -16.07 -28.32 -4.95
CA GLU A 28 -17.28 -29.15 -5.03
C GLU A 28 -17.07 -30.60 -4.55
N CYS A 29 -15.87 -31.16 -4.76
CA CYS A 29 -15.63 -32.57 -4.39
C CYS A 29 -15.66 -32.82 -2.88
N SER A 30 -15.48 -31.78 -2.04
CA SER A 30 -15.43 -31.86 -0.57
C SER A 30 -14.53 -32.95 0.02
N GLY A 31 -13.62 -33.50 -0.79
CA GLY A 31 -12.85 -34.69 -0.46
C GLY A 31 -11.64 -34.40 0.42
N TRP A 32 -11.18 -35.41 1.15
CA TRP A 32 -10.00 -35.32 2.00
C TRP A 32 -8.72 -35.75 1.27
N PHE A 33 -7.61 -35.09 1.59
CA PHE A 33 -6.31 -35.30 0.95
C PHE A 33 -5.18 -35.31 1.98
N HIS A 34 -4.24 -36.24 1.86
CA HIS A 34 -3.00 -36.17 2.64
C HIS A 34 -2.19 -34.95 2.24
N LYS A 35 -1.55 -34.28 3.20
CA LYS A 35 -0.58 -33.19 2.93
C LYS A 35 0.47 -33.58 1.87
N LYS A 36 1.06 -34.77 2.00
CA LYS A 36 2.06 -35.28 1.04
C LYS A 36 1.51 -35.44 -0.39
N CYS A 37 0.20 -35.64 -0.52
CA CYS A 37 -0.48 -35.78 -1.80
C CYS A 37 -0.83 -34.42 -2.43
N THR A 38 -0.97 -33.35 -1.62
CA THR A 38 -1.31 -32.02 -2.16
C THR A 38 -0.11 -31.26 -2.70
N GLY A 39 1.12 -31.62 -2.29
CA GLY A 39 2.34 -30.90 -2.65
C GLY A 39 2.54 -29.58 -1.91
N LEU A 40 1.70 -29.30 -0.90
CA LEU A 40 1.80 -28.07 -0.10
C LEU A 40 2.97 -28.12 0.89
N THR A 41 3.58 -26.95 1.10
CA THR A 41 4.59 -26.75 2.15
C THR A 41 3.95 -26.77 3.55
N ASN A 42 4.76 -26.80 4.61
CA ASN A 42 4.23 -26.70 5.98
C ASN A 42 3.62 -25.31 6.24
N GLU A 43 4.19 -24.29 5.62
CA GLU A 43 3.78 -22.89 5.71
C GLU A 43 2.40 -22.69 5.09
N ASP A 44 2.16 -23.28 3.92
CA ASP A 44 0.87 -23.25 3.23
C ASP A 44 -0.22 -23.93 4.08
N VAL A 45 0.10 -25.08 4.66
CA VAL A 45 -0.83 -25.81 5.54
C VAL A 45 -1.21 -24.97 6.75
N LYS A 46 -0.22 -24.35 7.42
CA LYS A 46 -0.48 -23.42 8.53
C LYS A 46 -1.33 -22.22 8.11
N ALA A 47 -1.20 -21.76 6.87
CA ALA A 47 -2.04 -20.68 6.36
C ALA A 47 -3.50 -21.14 6.17
N VAL A 48 -3.72 -22.38 5.70
CA VAL A 48 -5.05 -22.99 5.59
C VAL A 48 -5.69 -23.21 6.97
N GLU A 49 -4.95 -23.72 7.95
CA GLU A 49 -5.43 -23.90 9.33
C GLU A 49 -5.89 -22.60 9.98
N LYS A 50 -5.16 -21.51 9.72
CA LYS A 50 -5.49 -20.18 10.24
C LYS A 50 -6.66 -19.52 9.50
N GLY A 51 -7.29 -20.23 8.56
CA GLY A 51 -8.36 -19.69 7.72
C GLY A 51 -7.93 -18.55 6.80
N ARG A 52 -6.61 -18.36 6.59
CA ARG A 52 -6.11 -17.32 5.68
C ARG A 52 -6.27 -17.72 4.22
N ASN A 53 -6.25 -19.03 3.95
CA ASN A 53 -6.40 -19.61 2.62
C ASN A 53 -7.33 -20.83 2.68
N HIS A 54 -7.96 -21.15 1.55
CA HIS A 54 -8.70 -22.41 1.38
C HIS A 54 -7.90 -23.38 0.51
N PHE A 55 -7.83 -24.64 0.93
CA PHE A 55 -7.27 -25.68 0.08
C PHE A 55 -8.30 -26.11 -0.98
N VAL A 56 -7.91 -26.08 -2.24
CA VAL A 56 -8.71 -26.61 -3.36
C VAL A 56 -7.85 -27.59 -4.13
N CYS A 57 -8.35 -28.81 -4.33
CA CYS A 57 -7.64 -29.85 -5.06
C CYS A 57 -7.51 -29.48 -6.55
N GLU A 58 -6.54 -30.09 -7.22
CA GLU A 58 -6.23 -29.83 -8.63
C GLU A 58 -7.44 -30.07 -9.55
N ALA A 59 -8.18 -31.15 -9.35
CA ALA A 59 -9.37 -31.45 -10.15
C ALA A 59 -10.46 -30.36 -10.02
N CYS A 60 -10.75 -29.92 -8.79
CA CYS A 60 -11.70 -28.82 -8.58
C CYS A 60 -11.16 -27.50 -9.14
N ARG A 61 -9.86 -27.21 -8.98
CA ARG A 61 -9.24 -26.00 -9.54
C ARG A 61 -9.37 -25.97 -11.06
N SER A 62 -9.06 -27.08 -11.73
CA SER A 62 -9.17 -27.19 -13.18
C SER A 62 -10.61 -27.05 -13.66
N LYS A 63 -11.58 -27.62 -12.92
CA LYS A 63 -13.00 -27.49 -13.23
C LYS A 63 -13.48 -26.03 -13.13
N VAL A 64 -13.08 -25.33 -12.07
CA VAL A 64 -13.37 -23.90 -11.94
C VAL A 64 -12.80 -23.13 -13.14
N MET A 65 -11.56 -23.41 -13.53
CA MET A 65 -10.92 -22.77 -14.69
C MET A 65 -11.57 -23.15 -16.04
N SER A 66 -12.18 -24.33 -16.16
CA SER A 66 -12.89 -24.74 -17.38
C SER A 66 -14.33 -24.22 -17.45
N ASP A 67 -14.99 -24.11 -16.30
CA ASP A 67 -16.36 -23.58 -16.18
C ASP A 67 -16.37 -22.05 -16.32
N PHE A 68 -15.25 -21.39 -16.02
CA PHE A 68 -14.91 -20.09 -16.59
C PHE A 68 -14.53 -20.25 -18.07
N SER A 69 -15.52 -20.66 -18.87
CA SER A 69 -15.46 -20.45 -20.31
C SER A 69 -15.16 -18.97 -20.52
N VAL A 70 -14.04 -18.67 -21.18
CA VAL A 70 -13.56 -17.31 -21.47
C VAL A 70 -14.66 -16.46 -22.15
N ASN A 71 -15.69 -17.10 -22.69
CA ASN A 71 -16.88 -16.48 -23.27
C ASN A 71 -17.84 -15.84 -22.25
N GLU A 72 -17.92 -16.29 -20.99
CA GLU A 72 -18.75 -15.65 -19.95
C GLU A 72 -17.96 -14.59 -19.16
N LEU A 73 -16.63 -14.56 -19.35
CA LEU A 73 -15.77 -13.42 -19.05
C LEU A 73 -15.75 -12.38 -20.20
N LEU A 74 -16.76 -12.41 -21.09
CA LEU A 74 -17.28 -11.19 -21.71
C LEU A 74 -17.97 -10.37 -20.61
N VAL A 75 -17.18 -9.93 -19.63
CA VAL A 75 -17.58 -8.94 -18.67
C VAL A 75 -18.08 -7.77 -19.51
N GLY A 76 -19.38 -7.47 -19.38
CA GLY A 76 -20.08 -6.57 -20.29
C GLY A 76 -19.25 -5.33 -20.60
N ASN A 77 -19.34 -4.82 -21.83
CA ASN A 77 -18.55 -3.71 -22.40
C ASN A 77 -18.11 -2.62 -21.43
N GLU A 78 -18.87 -2.34 -20.38
CA GLU A 78 -18.55 -1.44 -19.28
C GLU A 78 -17.32 -1.84 -18.45
N VAL A 79 -17.15 -3.11 -18.04
CA VAL A 79 -15.98 -3.52 -17.25
C VAL A 79 -14.71 -3.47 -18.08
N GLN A 80 -14.77 -3.88 -19.35
CA GLN A 80 -13.64 -3.74 -20.27
C GLN A 80 -13.25 -2.27 -20.46
N LYS A 81 -14.23 -1.37 -20.61
CA LYS A 81 -13.97 0.08 -20.66
C LYS A 81 -13.33 0.59 -19.37
N ASN A 82 -13.81 0.13 -18.21
CA ASN A 82 -13.23 0.51 -16.92
C ASN A 82 -11.78 0.04 -16.78
N PHE A 83 -11.46 -1.18 -17.21
CA PHE A 83 -10.08 -1.67 -17.25
C PHE A 83 -9.20 -0.83 -18.18
N GLU A 84 -9.69 -0.48 -19.37
CA GLU A 84 -8.94 0.39 -20.29
C GLU A 84 -8.68 1.76 -19.66
N ILE A 85 -9.67 2.37 -19.00
CA ILE A 85 -9.50 3.63 -18.27
C ILE A 85 -8.43 3.49 -17.17
N VAL A 86 -8.47 2.42 -16.39
CA VAL A 86 -7.48 2.15 -15.33
C VAL A 86 -6.07 1.99 -15.92
N ILE A 87 -5.93 1.29 -17.05
CA ILE A 87 -4.65 1.15 -17.75
C ILE A 87 -4.12 2.51 -18.22
N GLN A 88 -4.96 3.36 -18.79
CA GLN A 88 -4.57 4.70 -19.23
C GLN A 88 -4.15 5.58 -18.05
N LEU A 89 -4.91 5.56 -16.95
CA LEU A 89 -4.55 6.27 -15.72
C LEU A 89 -3.22 5.76 -15.14
N LEU A 90 -3.00 4.45 -15.15
CA LEU A 90 -1.76 3.85 -14.67
C LEU A 90 -0.55 4.31 -15.49
N LYS A 91 -0.68 4.38 -16.83
CA LYS A 91 0.37 4.94 -17.70
C LYS A 91 0.73 6.37 -17.34
N VAL A 92 -0.27 7.23 -17.11
CA VAL A 92 -0.04 8.63 -16.70
C VAL A 92 0.69 8.70 -15.35
N VAL A 93 0.31 7.86 -14.39
CA VAL A 93 0.97 7.81 -13.08
C VAL A 93 2.43 7.35 -13.22
N VAL A 94 2.68 6.29 -13.99
CA VAL A 94 4.04 5.77 -14.23
C VAL A 94 4.94 6.84 -14.85
N THR A 95 4.51 7.50 -15.93
CA THR A 95 5.29 8.57 -16.57
C THR A 95 5.57 9.74 -15.60
N LYS A 96 4.61 10.06 -14.71
CA LYS A 96 4.81 11.10 -13.70
C LYS A 96 5.82 10.68 -12.63
N CYS A 97 5.81 9.42 -12.21
CA CYS A 97 6.80 8.87 -11.28
C CYS A 97 8.22 8.91 -11.88
N GLU A 98 8.38 8.48 -13.13
CA GLU A 98 9.68 8.53 -13.84
C GLU A 98 10.23 9.96 -13.93
N LYS A 99 9.36 10.93 -14.22
CA LYS A 99 9.75 12.35 -14.25
C LYS A 99 10.23 12.84 -12.88
N LEU A 100 9.50 12.51 -11.81
CA LEU A 100 9.88 12.89 -10.45
C LEU A 100 11.19 12.22 -10.00
N GLU A 101 11.44 10.98 -10.42
CA GLU A 101 12.71 10.28 -10.14
C GLU A 101 13.91 10.95 -10.82
N ASN A 102 13.72 11.42 -12.06
CA ASN A 102 14.73 12.19 -12.79
C ASN A 102 15.01 13.55 -12.12
N GLU A 103 13.96 14.32 -11.78
CA GLU A 103 14.10 15.59 -11.07
C GLU A 103 14.81 15.41 -9.71
N ASN A 104 14.46 14.36 -8.95
CA ASN A 104 15.11 14.03 -7.69
C ASN A 104 16.60 13.68 -7.88
N SER A 105 16.95 13.01 -8.98
CA SER A 105 18.34 12.68 -9.32
C SER A 105 19.15 13.93 -9.66
N GLU A 106 18.56 14.89 -10.37
CA GLU A 106 19.19 16.19 -10.64
C GLU A 106 19.41 17.02 -9.36
N ILE A 107 18.41 17.08 -8.48
CA ILE A 107 18.52 17.76 -7.18
C ILE A 107 19.66 17.15 -6.36
N LYS A 108 19.74 15.81 -6.29
CA LYS A 108 20.84 15.12 -5.60
C LYS A 108 22.21 15.45 -6.19
N ARG A 109 22.32 15.57 -7.52
CA ARG A 109 23.57 15.98 -8.19
C ARG A 109 23.97 17.40 -7.82
N THR A 110 23.04 18.35 -7.90
CA THR A 110 23.27 19.76 -7.52
C THR A 110 23.65 19.90 -6.06
N MET A 111 22.99 19.15 -5.17
CA MET A 111 23.32 19.14 -3.74
C MET A 111 24.75 18.65 -3.49
N LYS A 112 25.19 17.58 -4.18
CA LYS A 112 26.59 17.10 -4.10
C LYS A 112 27.59 18.15 -4.57
N GLU A 113 27.30 18.83 -5.68
CA GLU A 113 28.17 19.90 -6.20
C GLU A 113 28.28 21.07 -5.21
N LEU A 114 27.17 21.48 -4.61
CA LEU A 114 27.16 22.53 -3.57
C LEU A 114 27.97 22.12 -2.34
N VAL A 115 27.84 20.88 -1.88
CA VAL A 115 28.63 20.35 -0.75
C VAL A 115 30.13 20.40 -1.07
N LEU A 116 30.55 20.02 -2.28
CA LEU A 116 31.95 20.10 -2.72
C LEU A 116 32.47 21.54 -2.81
N LYS A 117 31.63 22.47 -3.27
CA LYS A 117 31.98 23.90 -3.28
C LYS A 117 32.11 24.45 -1.87
N MET A 118 31.20 24.07 -0.96
CA MET A 118 31.25 24.47 0.44
C MET A 118 32.49 23.94 1.16
N SER A 119 32.91 22.70 0.90
CA SER A 119 34.13 22.14 1.49
C SER A 119 35.42 22.78 0.96
N SER A 120 35.35 23.45 -0.19
CA SER A 120 36.49 24.16 -0.79
C SER A 120 36.65 25.59 -0.25
N ILE A 121 35.71 26.07 0.56
CA ILE A 121 35.80 27.39 1.19
C ILE A 121 36.87 27.33 2.29
N PRO A 122 37.92 28.16 2.21
CA PRO A 122 38.96 28.21 3.24
C PRO A 122 38.38 28.52 4.64
N GLU A 123 38.87 27.82 5.66
CA GLU A 123 38.40 27.98 7.06
C GLU A 123 38.57 29.43 7.57
N ASN A 124 39.60 30.14 7.12
CA ASN A 124 39.81 31.55 7.47
C ASN A 124 38.73 32.47 6.88
N THR A 125 38.18 32.15 5.69
CA THR A 125 37.02 32.85 5.13
C THR A 125 35.76 32.59 5.96
N LEU A 126 35.56 31.35 6.41
CA LEU A 126 34.44 30.99 7.30
C LEU A 126 34.53 31.69 8.67
N GLN A 127 35.74 31.81 9.23
CA GLN A 127 35.95 32.57 10.48
C GLN A 127 35.73 34.07 10.33
N GLY A 128 36.01 34.65 9.15
CA GLY A 128 35.71 36.04 8.83
C GLY A 128 34.19 36.32 8.84
N LEU A 129 33.40 35.43 8.23
CA LEU A 129 31.94 35.56 8.15
C LEU A 129 31.26 35.48 9.52
N LYS A 130 31.74 34.59 10.41
CA LYS A 130 31.23 34.49 11.80
C LYS A 130 31.44 35.78 12.61
N LYS A 131 32.49 36.55 12.33
CA LYS A 131 32.77 37.82 13.05
C LYS A 131 31.83 38.95 12.60
N THR A 132 31.44 38.98 11.33
CA THR A 132 30.47 39.95 10.81
C THR A 132 29.05 39.65 11.26
N GLU A 133 28.67 38.38 11.40
CA GLU A 133 27.31 37.99 11.80
C GLU A 133 26.97 38.42 13.23
N ASN A 134 27.91 38.33 14.17
CA ASN A 134 27.72 38.80 15.55
C ASN A 134 27.62 40.33 15.68
N GLY A 135 28.14 41.10 14.72
CA GLY A 135 28.06 42.56 14.70
C GLY A 135 26.74 43.08 14.11
N THR A 136 26.23 42.42 13.06
CA THR A 136 25.04 42.89 12.33
C THR A 136 23.73 42.37 12.95
N VAL A 137 23.70 41.14 13.49
CA VAL A 137 22.52 40.58 14.19
C VAL A 137 22.18 41.38 15.46
N LEU A 138 23.17 41.98 16.12
CA LEU A 138 22.94 42.81 17.30
C LEU A 138 22.22 44.13 16.99
N ASN A 139 22.35 44.64 15.76
CA ASN A 139 21.70 45.89 15.33
C ASN A 139 20.29 45.65 14.77
N GLU A 140 20.05 44.52 14.09
CA GLU A 140 18.69 44.16 13.62
C GLU A 140 17.76 43.69 14.77
N ALA A 141 18.29 43.03 15.80
CA ALA A 141 17.51 42.64 16.98
C ALA A 141 16.95 43.86 17.75
N LYS A 142 17.63 45.02 17.70
CA LYS A 142 17.13 46.28 18.27
C LYS A 142 15.99 46.87 17.44
N GLY A 143 16.02 46.74 16.11
CA GLY A 143 14.93 47.15 15.23
C GLY A 143 13.66 46.30 15.39
N ARG A 144 13.80 44.99 15.61
CA ARG A 144 12.63 44.08 15.75
C ARG A 144 11.90 44.18 17.09
N ARG A 145 12.54 44.64 18.18
CA ARG A 145 11.82 44.98 19.42
C ARG A 145 10.81 46.11 19.21
N SER A 146 11.15 47.10 18.37
CA SER A 146 10.23 48.20 18.06
C SER A 146 8.98 47.75 17.30
N TYR A 147 9.07 46.70 16.48
CA TYR A 147 7.95 46.23 15.65
C TYR A 147 7.02 45.26 16.41
N ALA A 148 7.57 44.47 17.34
CA ALA A 148 6.78 43.57 18.18
C ALA A 148 5.86 44.33 19.16
N ASP A 149 6.27 45.51 19.64
CA ASP A 149 5.43 46.36 20.48
C ASP A 149 4.33 47.07 19.68
N SER A 150 4.53 47.34 18.39
CA SER A 150 3.46 47.83 17.49
C SER A 150 2.41 46.75 17.18
N LEU A 151 2.80 45.47 17.09
CA LEU A 151 1.87 44.37 16.80
C LEU A 151 0.97 43.98 17.98
N LYS A 152 1.38 44.25 19.22
CA LYS A 152 0.51 44.05 20.41
C LYS A 152 -0.71 44.97 20.42
N ASN A 153 -0.66 46.10 19.71
CA ASN A 153 -1.76 47.05 19.66
C ASN A 153 -2.82 46.71 18.59
N VAL A 154 -2.53 45.75 17.69
CA VAL A 154 -3.44 45.36 16.59
C VAL A 154 -4.25 44.10 16.91
N ASN A 155 -3.82 43.29 17.90
CA ASN A 155 -4.48 42.03 18.28
C ASN A 155 -5.83 42.18 19.02
N ASN A 156 -6.38 43.39 19.17
CA ASN A 156 -7.73 43.59 19.71
C ASN A 156 -8.84 43.54 18.65
N VAL A 157 -8.52 43.33 17.38
CA VAL A 157 -9.54 43.30 16.33
C VAL A 157 -9.37 42.01 15.52
N ILE A 158 -10.47 41.29 15.33
CA ILE A 158 -10.63 40.09 14.49
C ILE A 158 -10.32 38.75 15.18
N VAL A 159 -11.24 38.33 16.07
CA VAL A 159 -11.46 36.91 16.39
C VAL A 159 -12.29 36.28 15.26
N ILE A 160 -11.65 35.61 14.30
CA ILE A 160 -12.37 34.78 13.32
C ILE A 160 -12.73 33.45 13.99
N ARG A 161 -14.01 33.23 14.27
CA ARG A 161 -14.51 31.93 14.73
C ARG A 161 -14.42 30.91 13.59
N PRO A 162 -13.78 29.74 13.77
CA PRO A 162 -13.79 28.69 12.77
C PRO A 162 -15.21 28.14 12.60
N LYS A 163 -15.70 28.10 11.36
CA LYS A 163 -16.95 27.42 11.01
C LYS A 163 -16.77 25.92 11.26
N LYS A 164 -17.61 25.35 12.13
CA LYS A 164 -17.71 23.91 12.32
C LYS A 164 -18.02 23.25 10.97
N GLN A 165 -17.13 22.37 10.50
CA GLN A 165 -17.41 21.46 9.40
C GLN A 165 -18.58 20.56 9.82
N GLN A 166 -19.69 20.64 9.07
CA GLN A 166 -20.73 19.63 9.11
C GLN A 166 -20.16 18.36 8.47
N GLN A 167 -19.86 17.35 9.28
CA GLN A 167 -19.69 15.98 8.80
C GLN A 167 -21.09 15.48 8.40
N SER A 168 -21.31 15.28 7.11
CA SER A 168 -22.48 14.57 6.61
C SER A 168 -22.30 13.08 6.90
N GLU A 169 -23.07 12.56 7.86
CA GLU A 169 -23.28 11.12 8.07
C GLU A 169 -24.04 10.56 6.85
N ILE A 170 -23.35 9.81 5.99
CA ILE A 170 -23.99 8.98 4.98
C ILE A 170 -24.38 7.67 5.67
N THR A 171 -25.67 7.50 5.92
CA THR A 171 -26.24 6.28 6.50
C THR A 171 -26.26 5.14 5.48
N ARG A 172 -26.01 3.93 5.98
CA ARG A 172 -25.71 2.70 5.24
C ARG A 172 -26.90 2.02 4.55
N GLU A 173 -28.03 2.72 4.36
CA GLU A 173 -29.28 2.12 3.86
C GLU A 173 -29.47 2.19 2.34
N GLU A 174 -28.69 2.98 1.60
CA GLU A 174 -28.87 3.11 0.13
C GLU A 174 -28.19 2.01 -0.70
N LEU A 175 -27.51 1.04 -0.09
CA LEU A 175 -26.79 -0.05 -0.78
C LEU A 175 -27.63 -1.34 -0.96
N LYS A 176 -28.96 -1.29 -0.81
CA LYS A 176 -29.86 -2.45 -0.97
C LYS A 176 -31.03 -2.23 -1.95
N LYS A 177 -30.88 -1.36 -2.94
CA LYS A 177 -31.79 -1.30 -4.10
C LYS A 177 -31.08 -1.70 -5.37
#